data_AF-A0A8H4L0E4-F1
#
_entry.id   AF-A0A8H4L0E4-F1
#
_cell.length_a   1.000
_cell.length_b   1.000
_cell.length_c   1.000
_cell.angle_alpha   90.00
_cell.angle_beta   90.00
_cell.angle_gamma   90.00
#
_symmetry.space_group_name_H-M   'P 1'
#
loop_
_entity.id
_entity.type
_entity.pdbx_description
1 polymer ?
#
loop_
_entity_poly.entity_id
_entity_poly.type
_entity_poly.pdbx_seq_one_letter_code
_entity_poly.pdbx_strand_id
1 'polypeptide(L)'
;MSRYFTTAARSLLRFIWKGSEPVESFEQLIQDKMSRNSRLTEADTVEIAGQPHSSRKDPAFRVSGQVFKGSKRLTSVHAYDDGRIVYSKEDYNRSQEA
;
A
#
# COMPACT_ATOMS: atom_id res chain seq x y z
N MET A 1 3.31 -23.56 27.50
CA MET A 1 3.04 -23.71 26.05
C MET A 1 3.54 -22.47 25.34
N SER A 2 4.69 -22.57 24.67
CA SER A 2 5.24 -21.49 23.85
C SER A 2 4.46 -21.44 22.53
N ARG A 3 3.78 -20.33 22.25
CA ARG A 3 3.21 -20.07 20.91
C ARG A 3 4.36 -19.57 20.05
N TYR A 4 4.93 -20.45 19.22
CA TYR A 4 5.84 -20.04 18.18
C TYR A 4 5.05 -19.20 17.17
N PHE A 5 5.21 -17.88 17.23
CA PHE A 5 4.77 -16.99 16.16
C PHE A 5 5.67 -17.25 14.96
N THR A 6 5.22 -18.10 14.04
CA THR A 6 5.83 -18.20 12.71
C THR A 6 5.69 -16.84 12.04
N THR A 7 6.79 -16.08 11.98
CA THR A 7 6.90 -14.89 11.15
C THR A 7 6.81 -15.37 9.71
N ALA A 8 5.59 -15.47 9.17
CA ALA A 8 5.38 -15.78 7.76
C ALA A 8 6.18 -14.75 6.95
N ALA A 9 7.12 -15.22 6.13
CA ALA A 9 7.84 -14.39 5.19
C ALA A 9 6.80 -13.70 4.30
N ARG A 10 6.57 -12.39 4.51
CA ARG A 10 5.70 -11.61 3.64
C ARG A 10 6.31 -11.64 2.25
N SER A 11 5.54 -12.05 1.25
CA SER A 11 5.97 -11.96 -0.15
C SER A 11 6.38 -10.52 -0.44
N LEU A 12 7.54 -10.33 -1.09
CA LEU A 12 7.93 -9.02 -1.60
C LEU A 12 6.80 -8.51 -2.51
N LEU A 13 6.19 -7.38 -2.12
CA LEU A 13 5.19 -6.71 -2.94
C LEU A 13 5.82 -6.29 -4.26
N ARG A 14 5.17 -6.65 -5.36
CA ARG A 14 5.55 -6.16 -6.68
C ARG A 14 4.93 -4.78 -6.90
N PHE A 15 5.75 -3.78 -7.15
CA PHE A 15 5.30 -2.45 -7.56
C PHE A 15 5.27 -2.33 -9.08
N ILE A 16 4.20 -1.74 -9.61
CA ILE A 16 4.02 -1.47 -11.05
C ILE A 16 3.59 -0.02 -11.20
N TRP A 17 4.47 0.83 -11.71
CA TRP A 17 4.15 2.23 -12.00
C TRP A 17 3.60 2.37 -13.43
N LYS A 18 2.39 2.89 -13.54
CA LYS A 18 1.69 3.08 -14.82
C LYS A 18 1.89 4.52 -15.28
N GLY A 19 2.67 4.69 -16.34
CA GLY A 19 2.87 6.00 -16.98
C GLY A 19 3.80 6.94 -16.23
N SER A 20 4.66 6.41 -15.37
CA SER A 20 5.68 7.17 -14.65
C SER A 20 6.84 6.28 -14.22
N GLU A 21 7.97 6.93 -13.90
CA GLU A 21 9.09 6.27 -13.23
C GLU A 21 8.74 5.91 -11.78
N PRO A 22 9.33 4.83 -11.24
CA PRO A 22 9.22 4.50 -9.83
C PRO A 22 9.75 5.59 -8.91
N VAL A 23 9.07 5.80 -7.79
CA VAL A 23 9.54 6.68 -6.71
C VAL A 23 9.74 5.85 -5.46
N GLU A 24 11.00 5.56 -5.15
CA GLU A 24 11.41 4.59 -4.13
C GLU A 24 10.84 4.90 -2.74
N SER A 25 10.80 6.18 -2.34
CA SER A 25 10.27 6.57 -1.02
C SER A 25 8.80 6.16 -0.82
N PHE A 26 7.98 6.21 -1.87
CA PHE A 26 6.60 5.76 -1.82
C PHE A 26 6.49 4.24 -1.81
N GLU A 27 7.34 3.52 -2.55
CA GLU A 27 7.37 2.06 -2.50
C GLU A 27 7.74 1.56 -1.11
N GLN A 28 8.79 2.12 -0.51
CA GLN A 28 9.23 1.79 0.85
C GLN A 28 8.12 2.07 1.88
N LEU A 29 7.47 3.24 1.79
CA LEU A 29 6.35 3.61 2.66
C LEU A 29 5.19 2.61 2.54
N ILE A 30 4.78 2.31 1.30
CA ILE A 30 3.68 1.38 1.03
C ILE A 30 4.04 -0.02 1.52
N GLN A 31 5.26 -0.47 1.25
CA GLN A 31 5.75 -1.77 1.68
C GLN A 31 5.73 -1.90 3.21
N ASP A 32 6.28 -0.92 3.93
CA ASP A 32 6.34 -0.94 5.39
C ASP A 32 4.94 -0.94 6.03
N LYS A 33 4.03 -0.07 5.56
CA LYS A 33 2.66 0.06 6.07
C LYS A 33 1.69 -1.06 5.64
N MET A 34 1.97 -1.74 4.53
CA MET A 34 1.20 -2.92 4.07
C MET A 34 1.71 -4.24 4.65
N SER A 35 3.03 -4.33 4.89
CA SER A 35 3.49 -5.07 6.06
C SER A 35 2.78 -4.46 7.30
N ARG A 36 2.76 -4.98 8.51
CA ARG A 36 1.89 -4.49 9.62
C ARG A 36 0.36 -4.45 9.38
N ASN A 37 -0.18 -4.42 8.16
CA ASN A 37 -1.63 -4.50 7.92
C ASN A 37 -2.09 -5.96 7.80
N SER A 38 -2.86 -6.42 8.79
CA SER A 38 -3.31 -7.82 8.87
C SER A 38 -4.25 -8.25 7.75
N ARG A 39 -4.92 -7.31 7.06
CA ARG A 39 -5.82 -7.61 5.92
C ARG A 39 -5.12 -7.62 4.57
N LEU A 40 -3.85 -7.23 4.52
CA LEU A 40 -3.03 -7.17 3.31
C LEU A 40 -1.92 -8.21 3.30
N THR A 41 -1.95 -9.19 4.20
CA THR A 41 -0.93 -10.26 4.29
C THR A 41 -0.84 -11.12 3.03
N GLU A 42 -1.92 -11.18 2.25
CA GLU A 42 -1.96 -11.92 0.99
C GLU A 42 -1.85 -11.02 -0.25
N ALA A 43 -1.62 -9.71 -0.07
CA ALA A 43 -1.39 -8.83 -1.19
C ALA A 43 -0.03 -9.14 -1.82
N ASP A 44 0.02 -9.17 -3.14
CA ASP A 44 1.25 -9.47 -3.89
C ASP A 44 1.66 -8.34 -4.84
N THR A 45 0.74 -7.46 -5.23
CA THR A 45 0.98 -6.43 -6.24
C THR A 45 0.33 -5.11 -5.84
N VAL A 46 1.07 -4.02 -6.08
CA VAL A 46 0.57 -2.64 -5.99
C VAL A 46 0.81 -1.96 -7.34
N GLU A 47 -0.28 -1.58 -7.99
CA GLU A 47 -0.22 -0.77 -9.21
C GLU A 47 -0.40 0.70 -8.86
N ILE A 48 0.58 1.54 -9.19
CA ILE A 48 0.58 2.98 -8.93
C ILE A 48 0.28 3.71 -10.24
N ALA A 49 -0.64 4.67 -10.20
CA ALA A 49 -1.09 5.43 -11.36
C ALA A 49 -0.42 6.80 -11.40
N GLY A 50 0.46 6.98 -12.39
CA GLY A 50 1.15 8.23 -12.67
C GLY A 50 2.11 8.68 -11.58
N GLN A 51 2.61 9.90 -11.75
CA GLN A 51 3.54 10.52 -10.82
C GLN A 51 2.85 10.98 -9.53
N PRO A 52 3.61 11.13 -8.43
CA PRO A 52 3.13 11.82 -7.24
C PRO A 52 2.55 13.20 -7.59
N HIS A 53 1.37 13.53 -7.06
CA HIS A 53 0.67 14.75 -7.39
C HIS A 53 -0.22 15.22 -6.23
N SER A 54 -0.51 16.52 -6.22
CA SER A 54 -1.60 17.13 -5.46
C SER A 54 -2.78 17.41 -6.38
N SER A 55 -3.99 17.52 -5.85
CA SER A 55 -5.15 17.99 -6.63
C SER A 55 -5.93 19.06 -5.88
N ARG A 56 -6.76 19.82 -6.60
CA ARG A 56 -7.58 20.87 -5.95
C ARG A 56 -8.50 20.32 -4.85
N LYS A 57 -8.94 19.05 -4.98
CA LYS A 57 -9.83 18.40 -4.00
C LYS A 57 -9.09 17.79 -2.81
N ASP A 58 -7.82 17.47 -2.99
CA ASP A 58 -6.95 16.95 -1.93
C ASP A 58 -5.54 17.51 -2.21
N PRO A 59 -5.19 18.62 -1.54
CA PRO A 59 -3.95 19.36 -1.81
C PRO A 59 -2.72 18.63 -1.27
N ALA A 60 -2.89 17.58 -0.45
CA ALA A 60 -1.76 16.81 0.06
C ALA A 60 -1.13 15.99 -1.07
N PHE A 61 0.21 16.01 -1.10
CA PHE A 61 1.00 15.38 -2.14
C PHE A 61 1.01 13.86 -1.93
N ARG A 62 0.63 13.11 -2.96
CA ARG A 62 0.42 11.66 -2.83
C ARG A 62 0.62 10.93 -4.14
N VAL A 63 0.78 9.63 -4.01
CA VAL A 63 0.56 8.67 -5.11
C VAL A 63 -0.77 7.96 -4.91
N SER A 64 -1.38 7.55 -6.03
CA SER A 64 -2.64 6.82 -6.03
C SER A 64 -2.44 5.48 -6.73
N GLY A 65 -3.01 4.42 -6.18
CA GLY A 65 -2.82 3.09 -6.72
C GLY A 65 -3.91 2.10 -6.33
N GLN A 66 -3.68 0.84 -6.69
CA GLN A 66 -4.56 -0.28 -6.44
C GLN A 66 -3.74 -1.47 -5.93
N VAL A 67 -4.28 -2.15 -4.93
CA VAL A 67 -3.66 -3.32 -4.30
C VAL A 67 -4.37 -4.59 -4.77
N PHE A 68 -3.59 -5.62 -5.10
CA PHE A 68 -4.08 -6.88 -5.65
C PHE A 68 -3.55 -8.10 -4.91
N LYS A 69 -4.32 -9.19 -5.05
CA LYS A 69 -3.89 -10.57 -4.85
C LYS A 69 -4.13 -11.30 -6.18
N GLY A 70 -3.07 -11.65 -6.89
CA GLY A 70 -3.13 -12.12 -8.27
C GLY A 70 -3.86 -11.10 -9.15
N SER A 71 -4.91 -11.54 -9.86
CA SER A 71 -5.75 -10.66 -10.68
C SER A 71 -6.88 -9.94 -9.91
N LYS A 72 -7.07 -10.26 -8.62
CA LYS A 72 -8.19 -9.72 -7.83
C LYS A 72 -7.80 -8.42 -7.12
N ARG A 73 -8.51 -7.34 -7.44
CA ARG A 73 -8.37 -6.06 -6.72
C ARG A 73 -8.90 -6.18 -5.30
N LEU A 74 -8.06 -5.88 -4.31
CA LEU A 74 -8.41 -5.84 -2.89
C LEU A 74 -8.99 -4.47 -2.51
N THR A 75 -8.24 -3.39 -2.75
CA THR A 75 -8.58 -2.01 -2.39
C THR A 75 -7.82 -1.00 -3.26
N SER A 76 -8.26 0.26 -3.27
CA SER A 76 -7.42 1.37 -3.74
C SER A 76 -6.57 1.89 -2.58
N VAL A 77 -5.42 2.48 -2.89
CA VAL A 77 -4.47 3.04 -1.92
C VAL A 77 -4.05 4.45 -2.34
N HIS A 78 -3.99 5.35 -1.36
CA HIS A 78 -3.37 6.66 -1.47
C HIS A 78 -2.26 6.73 -0.45
N ALA A 79 -1.01 6.91 -0.89
CA ALA A 79 0.14 7.08 -0.01
C ALA A 79 0.62 8.53 -0.12
N TYR A 80 0.65 9.21 1.01
CA TYR A 80 0.97 10.63 1.13
C TYR A 80 2.43 10.79 1.53
N ASP A 81 3.04 11.89 1.12
CA ASP A 81 4.44 12.22 1.44
C ASP A 81 4.69 12.43 2.95
N ASP A 82 3.63 12.80 3.68
CA ASP A 82 3.60 12.88 5.15
C ASP A 82 3.67 11.52 5.87
N GLY A 83 3.73 10.41 5.12
CA GLY A 83 3.80 9.04 5.66
C GLY A 83 2.44 8.39 5.95
N ARG A 84 1.33 9.08 5.65
CA ARG A 84 -0.02 8.53 5.80
C ARG A 84 -0.38 7.62 4.62
N ILE A 85 -1.09 6.54 4.90
CA ILE A 85 -1.74 5.72 3.86
C ILE A 85 -3.25 5.68 4.11
N VAL A 86 -4.02 5.90 3.06
CA VAL A 86 -5.48 5.78 3.07
C VAL A 86 -5.93 4.77 2.04
N TYR A 87 -6.75 3.83 2.46
CA TYR A 87 -7.41 2.87 1.58
C TYR A 87 -8.85 3.30 1.30
N SER A 88 -9.37 2.94 0.12
CA SER A 88 -10.77 3.22 -0.21
C SER A 88 -11.77 2.38 0.57
N LYS A 89 -11.34 1.27 1.16
CA LYS A 89 -12.16 0.39 1.99
C LYS A 89 -11.75 0.51 3.46
N GLU A 90 -12.71 0.85 4.31
CA GLU A 90 -12.47 1.19 5.71
C GLU A 90 -11.89 0.05 6.56
N ASP A 91 -12.25 -1.20 6.26
CA ASP A 91 -11.68 -2.36 6.94
C ASP A 91 -10.15 -2.42 6.88
N TYR A 92 -9.56 -1.93 5.79
CA TYR A 92 -8.11 -1.88 5.65
C TYR A 92 -7.50 -0.72 6.44
N ASN A 93 -8.19 0.42 6.54
CA ASN A 93 -7.76 1.55 7.38
C ASN A 93 -7.75 1.15 8.87
N ARG A 94 -8.82 0.48 9.33
CA ARG A 94 -8.93 -0.01 10.71
C ARG A 94 -7.93 -1.11 11.07
N SER A 95 -7.33 -1.74 10.07
CA SER A 95 -6.34 -2.80 10.24
C SER A 95 -4.90 -2.30 10.08
N GLN A 96 -4.70 -0.99 9.94
CA GLN A 96 -3.38 -0.39 10.04
C GLN A 96 -2.96 -0.38 11.52
N GLU A 97 -1.81 -0.99 11.83
CA GLU A 97 -1.17 -0.80 13.13
C GLU A 97 -0.57 0.60 13.22
N ALA A 98 -0.55 1.17 14.43
CA ALA A 98 0.02 2.50 14.70
C ALA A 98 1.51 2.58 14.32
#